data_AF-W9CUH2-F1
#
_entry.id   AF-W9CUH2-F1
#
_cell.length_a   1.000
_cell.length_b   1.000
_cell.length_c   1.000
_cell.angle_alpha   90.00
_cell.angle_beta   90.00
_cell.angle_gamma   90.00
#
_symmetry.space_group_name_H-M   'P 1'
#
loop_
_entity.id
_entity.type
_entity.pdbx_description
1 polymer ?
#
loop_
_entity_poly.entity_id
_entity_poly.type
_entity_poly.pdbx_seq_one_letter_code
_entity_poly.pdbx_strand_id
1 'polypeptide(L)'
;MISTTAPKLKVLILGAGIAGPCLAYWLCRTRLNTSIKVIEKSPVPRANGQAIDIHGAAVEITKKMKLEEEIRARSTTEKGTMMLSSFGKPIATFPAGDNFYFGLRDFEGRFIRALLEALRKFENVEYVYGDFVKTVEQKEGGVDVTFNGGSEDTFDLVVGADGATSKIDGAYILAGEVSKIQSSHDIPKALQRYEEVFRPVYKKMGNLPWGFHQIAMPQTRWGMRVRDSIIWFVGKTKIHRLLSNDQGGLIMSYRCING
;
A
#
# COMPACT_ATOMS: atom_id res chain seq x y z
N MET A 1 25.61 6.25 39.88
CA MET A 1 24.37 6.48 39.13
C MET A 1 24.44 5.65 37.85
N ILE A 2 23.71 4.54 37.80
CA ILE A 2 23.63 3.72 36.57
C ILE A 2 22.67 4.47 35.65
N SER A 3 23.19 5.00 34.54
CA SER A 3 22.37 5.60 33.49
C SER A 3 21.63 4.49 32.76
N THR A 4 20.44 4.12 33.24
CA THR A 4 19.59 3.10 32.62
C THR A 4 18.82 3.71 31.44
N THR A 5 19.53 4.21 30.44
CA THR A 5 18.92 4.40 29.11
C THR A 5 18.67 3.00 28.54
N ALA A 6 17.40 2.66 28.32
CA ALA A 6 17.03 1.41 27.66
C ALA A 6 17.85 1.24 26.36
N PRO A 7 18.37 0.04 26.06
CA PRO A 7 19.14 -0.20 24.85
C PRO A 7 18.34 0.24 23.62
N LYS A 8 19.02 0.94 22.69
CA LYS A 8 18.37 1.57 21.54
C LYS A 8 18.08 0.51 20.48
N LEU A 9 16.82 0.14 20.30
CA LEU A 9 16.34 -0.79 19.28
C LEU A 9 16.60 -0.20 17.88
N LYS A 10 17.52 -0.78 17.14
CA LYS A 10 17.94 -0.32 15.82
C LYS A 10 17.16 -1.05 14.73
N VAL A 11 16.35 -0.30 13.98
CA VAL A 11 15.39 -0.81 13.01
C VAL A 11 15.75 -0.32 11.61
N LEU A 12 15.86 -1.23 10.65
CA LEU A 12 15.94 -0.93 9.23
C LEU A 12 14.59 -1.17 8.57
N ILE A 13 14.10 -0.18 7.82
CA ILE A 13 12.86 -0.25 7.05
C ILE A 13 13.19 -0.11 5.57
N LEU A 14 12.77 -1.09 4.77
CA LEU A 14 13.12 -1.20 3.36
C LEU A 14 11.97 -0.66 2.52
N GLY A 15 12.09 0.57 2.03
CA GLY A 15 11.12 1.23 1.17
C GLY A 15 10.54 2.50 1.81
N ALA A 16 10.56 3.60 1.04
CA ALA A 16 9.95 4.88 1.41
C ALA A 16 8.65 5.14 0.63
N GLY A 17 7.84 4.08 0.45
CA GLY A 17 6.48 4.15 -0.08
C GLY A 17 5.48 4.63 0.98
N ILE A 18 4.30 3.99 1.07
CA ILE A 18 3.31 4.31 2.12
C ILE A 18 3.65 3.58 3.43
N ALA A 19 3.84 2.26 3.36
CA ALA A 19 3.95 1.41 4.54
C ALA A 19 5.18 1.74 5.41
N GLY A 20 6.34 1.97 4.79
CA GLY A 20 7.59 2.23 5.51
C GLY A 20 7.54 3.50 6.37
N PRO A 21 7.25 4.68 5.79
CA PRO A 21 7.05 5.92 6.56
C PRO A 21 5.93 5.82 7.61
N CYS A 22 4.81 5.16 7.31
CA CYS A 22 3.76 4.90 8.30
C CYS A 22 4.29 4.10 9.51
N LEU A 23 5.04 3.02 9.27
CA LEU A 23 5.64 2.23 10.34
C LEU A 23 6.64 3.05 11.16
N ALA A 24 7.54 3.77 10.49
CA ALA A 24 8.51 4.65 11.16
C ALA A 24 7.80 5.66 12.08
N TYR A 25 6.69 6.24 11.62
CA TYR A 25 5.93 7.24 12.38
C TYR A 25 5.38 6.66 13.68
N TRP A 26 4.85 5.45 13.61
CA TRP A 26 4.30 4.78 14.79
C TRP A 26 5.40 4.29 15.73
N LEU A 27 6.51 3.77 15.22
CA LEU A 27 7.66 3.35 16.04
C LEU A 27 8.23 4.52 16.86
N CYS A 28 8.35 5.70 16.27
CA CYS A 28 8.79 6.93 16.96
C CYS A 28 7.89 7.34 18.13
N ARG A 29 6.64 6.87 18.16
CA ARG A 29 5.64 7.17 19.19
C ARG A 29 5.47 6.07 20.22
N THR A 30 6.15 4.95 20.04
CA THR A 30 6.19 3.91 21.06
C THR A 30 7.06 4.34 22.24
N ARG A 31 6.99 3.61 23.36
CA ARG A 31 7.93 3.78 24.48
C ARG A 31 9.28 3.10 24.22
N LEU A 32 9.49 2.53 23.03
CA LEU A 32 10.74 1.89 22.65
C LEU A 32 11.75 2.99 22.30
N ASN A 33 12.95 2.90 22.88
CA ASN A 33 14.07 3.74 22.46
C ASN A 33 14.54 3.25 21.10
N THR A 34 14.09 3.85 19.99
CA THR A 34 14.35 3.34 18.63
C THR A 34 15.35 4.19 17.86
N SER A 35 16.18 3.57 17.03
CA SER A 35 16.96 4.20 15.96
C SER A 35 16.50 3.65 14.63
N ILE A 36 15.89 4.46 13.78
CA ILE A 36 15.22 3.98 12.58
C ILE A 36 15.99 4.47 11.35
N LYS A 37 16.37 3.56 10.46
CA LYS A 37 16.88 3.87 9.13
C LYS A 37 15.85 3.42 8.11
N VAL A 38 15.35 4.36 7.30
CA VAL A 38 14.46 4.05 6.16
C VAL A 38 15.29 4.20 4.89
N ILE A 39 15.41 3.12 4.12
CA ILE A 39 16.17 3.10 2.87
C ILE A 39 15.25 2.95 1.67
N GLU A 40 15.52 3.70 0.60
CA GLU A 40 14.73 3.69 -0.63
C GLU A 40 15.63 3.64 -1.86
N LYS A 41 15.33 2.69 -2.75
CA LYS A 41 16.06 2.48 -4.00
C LYS A 41 16.03 3.71 -4.90
N SER A 42 14.91 4.43 -4.94
CA SER A 42 14.79 5.67 -5.71
C SER A 42 15.78 6.73 -5.19
N PRO A 43 16.55 7.42 -6.06
CA PRO A 43 17.50 8.45 -5.65
C PRO A 43 16.82 9.72 -5.11
N VAL A 44 15.52 9.87 -5.36
CA VAL A 44 14.72 10.99 -4.87
C VAL A 44 13.35 10.49 -4.41
N PRO A 45 12.67 11.20 -3.47
CA PRO A 45 11.29 10.90 -3.13
C PRO A 45 10.40 10.94 -4.38
N ARG A 46 9.50 9.96 -4.52
CA ARG A 46 8.57 9.93 -5.65
C ARG A 46 7.66 11.17 -5.60
N ALA A 47 7.72 11.99 -6.65
CA ALA A 47 6.91 13.20 -6.78
C ALA A 47 5.50 12.92 -7.34
N ASN A 48 5.37 11.83 -8.08
CA ASN A 48 4.16 11.41 -8.79
C ASN A 48 3.75 10.00 -8.34
N GLY A 49 2.51 9.61 -8.61
CA GLY A 49 2.03 8.26 -8.33
C GLY A 49 0.59 8.08 -8.77
N GLN A 50 0.01 6.92 -8.46
CA GLN A 50 -1.38 6.64 -8.80
C GLN A 50 -2.32 7.42 -7.88
N ALA A 51 -3.56 7.63 -8.34
CA ALA A 51 -4.61 8.09 -7.46
C ALA A 51 -4.94 6.96 -6.47
N ILE A 52 -4.78 7.25 -5.19
CA ILE A 52 -5.09 6.33 -4.10
C ILE A 52 -6.31 6.84 -3.36
N ASP A 53 -7.09 5.91 -2.81
CA ASP A 53 -8.29 6.23 -2.05
C ASP A 53 -8.17 5.67 -0.62
N ILE A 54 -8.23 6.54 0.38
CA ILE A 54 -8.11 6.17 1.80
C ILE A 54 -9.49 5.90 2.41
N HIS A 55 -9.79 4.64 2.73
CA HIS A 55 -11.11 4.23 3.21
C HIS A 55 -11.06 3.49 4.57
N GLY A 56 -12.22 3.41 5.24
CA GLY A 56 -12.41 2.59 6.43
C GLY A 56 -11.39 2.89 7.54
N ALA A 57 -10.78 1.85 8.09
CA ALA A 57 -9.79 1.97 9.16
C ALA A 57 -8.59 2.88 8.81
N ALA A 58 -8.23 2.99 7.53
CA ALA A 58 -7.12 3.84 7.10
C ALA A 58 -7.43 5.34 7.35
N VAL A 59 -8.70 5.76 7.26
CA VAL A 59 -9.11 7.13 7.60
C VAL A 59 -8.83 7.42 9.07
N GLU A 60 -9.21 6.50 9.96
CA GLU A 60 -8.99 6.66 11.40
C GLU A 60 -7.51 6.63 11.77
N ILE A 61 -6.69 5.84 11.08
CA ILE A 61 -5.23 5.84 11.25
C ILE A 61 -4.65 7.20 10.86
N THR A 62 -5.03 7.73 9.70
CA THR A 62 -4.60 9.05 9.21
C THR A 62 -4.95 10.17 10.19
N LYS A 63 -6.14 10.11 10.81
CA LYS A 63 -6.56 11.03 11.88
C LYS A 63 -5.63 10.95 13.09
N LYS A 64 -5.32 9.75 13.58
CA LYS A 64 -4.40 9.56 14.71
C LYS A 64 -2.97 10.01 14.38
N MET A 65 -2.59 9.94 13.11
CA MET A 65 -1.33 10.49 12.61
C MET A 65 -1.35 12.01 12.48
N LYS A 66 -2.50 12.68 12.69
CA LYS A 66 -2.69 14.12 12.51
C LYS A 66 -2.36 14.60 11.08
N LEU A 67 -2.55 13.72 10.10
CA LEU A 67 -2.31 14.01 8.68
C LEU A 67 -3.60 14.31 7.91
N GLU A 68 -4.77 14.18 8.55
CA GLU A 68 -6.06 14.34 7.87
C GLU A 68 -6.20 15.71 7.20
N GLU A 69 -5.89 16.79 7.93
CA GLU A 69 -6.01 18.15 7.41
C GLU A 69 -5.07 18.38 6.22
N GLU A 70 -3.82 17.91 6.35
CA GLU A 70 -2.80 18.05 5.31
C GLU A 70 -3.15 17.27 4.05
N ILE A 71 -3.69 16.05 4.19
CA ILE A 71 -4.16 15.24 3.07
C ILE A 71 -5.42 15.87 2.46
N ARG A 72 -6.35 16.36 3.28
CA ARG A 72 -7.58 17.02 2.80
C ARG A 72 -7.27 18.31 2.03
N ALA A 73 -6.31 19.11 2.50
CA ALA A 73 -5.88 20.33 1.84
C ALA A 73 -5.23 20.07 0.47
N ARG A 74 -4.68 18.87 0.27
CA ARG A 74 -3.94 18.48 -0.95
C ARG A 74 -4.71 17.47 -1.83
N SER A 75 -5.84 16.97 -1.33
CA SER A 75 -6.75 16.02 -1.98
C SER A 75 -7.34 16.60 -3.26
N THR A 76 -7.72 15.74 -4.21
CA THR A 76 -8.38 16.19 -5.43
C THR A 76 -9.71 16.85 -5.06
N THR A 77 -10.03 18.01 -5.64
CA THR A 77 -11.29 18.73 -5.42
C THR A 77 -12.47 18.07 -6.15
N GLU A 78 -12.41 16.75 -6.31
CA GLU A 78 -13.40 15.96 -7.03
C GLU A 78 -14.75 16.05 -6.32
N LYS A 79 -15.77 16.47 -7.06
CA LYS A 79 -17.14 16.62 -6.51
C LYS A 79 -17.91 15.29 -6.50
N GLY A 80 -17.33 14.23 -7.05
CA GLY A 80 -17.95 12.92 -7.16
C GLY A 80 -17.65 12.23 -8.48
N THR A 81 -18.26 11.06 -8.67
CA THR A 81 -18.14 10.23 -9.86
C THR A 81 -19.42 10.29 -10.66
N MET A 82 -19.30 10.50 -11.98
CA MET A 82 -20.44 10.38 -12.90
C MET A 82 -20.19 9.25 -13.90
N MET A 83 -21.16 8.35 -14.00
CA MET A 83 -21.19 7.33 -15.02
C MET A 83 -21.90 7.86 -16.26
N LEU A 84 -21.21 7.83 -17.40
CA LEU A 84 -21.74 8.25 -18.68
C LEU A 84 -22.08 7.03 -19.53
N SER A 85 -23.12 7.15 -20.36
CA SER A 85 -23.40 6.18 -21.42
C SER A 85 -22.37 6.30 -22.54
N SER A 86 -22.38 5.34 -23.46
CA SER A 86 -21.55 5.39 -24.68
C SER A 86 -21.83 6.61 -25.57
N PHE A 87 -22.96 7.30 -25.36
CA PHE A 87 -23.32 8.54 -26.04
C PHE A 87 -23.01 9.80 -25.21
N GLY A 88 -22.27 9.66 -24.11
CA GLY A 88 -21.87 10.77 -23.24
C GLY A 88 -22.96 11.29 -22.30
N LYS A 89 -24.13 10.63 -22.23
CA LYS A 89 -25.23 11.06 -21.35
C LYS A 89 -25.02 10.55 -19.92
N PRO A 90 -25.22 11.39 -18.87
CA PRO A 90 -25.19 10.94 -17.49
C PRO A 90 -26.22 9.85 -17.20
N ILE A 91 -25.77 8.73 -16.64
CA ILE A 91 -26.59 7.58 -16.21
C ILE A 91 -26.79 7.64 -14.69
N ALA A 92 -25.71 7.87 -13.94
CA ALA A 92 -25.73 7.98 -12.49
C ALA A 92 -24.63 8.94 -12.01
N THR A 93 -24.91 9.65 -10.92
CA THR A 93 -23.97 10.55 -10.26
C THR A 93 -23.87 10.16 -8.79
N PHE A 94 -22.64 10.03 -8.31
CA PHE A 94 -22.30 9.68 -6.94
C PHE A 94 -21.48 10.84 -6.36
N PRO A 95 -22.09 11.75 -5.59
CA PRO A 95 -21.38 12.87 -4.98
C PRO A 95 -20.24 12.41 -4.06
N ALA A 96 -19.20 13.24 -3.91
CA ALA A 96 -18.16 13.02 -2.92
C ALA A 96 -18.78 12.95 -1.51
N GLY A 97 -18.41 11.93 -0.73
CA GLY A 97 -18.94 11.69 0.62
C GLY A 97 -20.20 10.81 0.73
N ASP A 98 -20.84 10.43 -0.38
CA ASP A 98 -22.05 9.58 -0.40
C ASP A 98 -21.75 8.05 -0.47
N ASN A 99 -20.48 7.65 -0.26
CA ASN A 99 -19.90 6.30 -0.13
C ASN A 99 -20.20 5.22 -1.21
N PHE A 100 -19.13 4.92 -1.98
CA PHE A 100 -18.74 3.61 -2.55
C PHE A 100 -17.29 3.72 -3.11
N TYR A 101 -16.84 4.94 -3.44
CA TYR A 101 -15.59 5.22 -4.17
C TYR A 101 -14.77 6.42 -3.66
N PHE A 102 -15.15 7.02 -2.53
CA PHE A 102 -14.47 8.21 -2.02
C PHE A 102 -13.99 8.01 -0.60
N GLY A 103 -12.77 7.50 -0.51
CA GLY A 103 -11.84 7.94 0.51
C GLY A 103 -11.34 9.35 0.22
N LEU A 104 -10.43 9.85 1.05
CA LEU A 104 -9.56 10.95 0.61
C LEU A 104 -8.83 10.46 -0.64
N ARG A 105 -9.16 11.02 -1.81
CA ARG A 105 -8.43 10.75 -3.04
C ARG A 105 -7.23 11.68 -3.08
N ASP A 106 -6.06 11.08 -3.08
CA ASP A 106 -4.81 11.80 -3.18
C ASP A 106 -3.91 11.11 -4.21
N PHE A 107 -2.91 11.84 -4.69
CA PHE A 107 -1.83 11.21 -5.42
C PHE A 107 -0.89 10.56 -4.42
N GLU A 108 -0.56 9.30 -4.63
CA GLU A 108 0.35 8.52 -3.78
C GLU A 108 1.61 9.30 -3.39
N GLY A 109 2.25 9.97 -4.35
CA GLY A 109 3.45 10.79 -4.09
C GLY A 109 3.22 11.98 -3.15
N ARG A 110 2.00 12.55 -3.11
CA ARG A 110 1.64 13.64 -2.20
C ARG A 110 1.39 13.16 -0.78
N PHE A 111 0.72 12.01 -0.63
CA PHE A 111 0.52 11.39 0.68
C PHE A 111 1.86 10.95 1.29
N ILE A 112 2.75 10.35 0.49
CA ILE A 112 4.11 10.00 0.89
C ILE A 112 4.86 11.25 1.35
N ARG A 113 4.77 12.37 0.62
CA ARG A 113 5.40 13.63 1.04
C ARG A 113 4.92 14.11 2.41
N ALA A 114 3.61 14.10 2.68
CA ALA A 114 3.08 14.47 3.98
C ALA A 114 3.62 13.57 5.12
N LEU A 115 3.72 12.25 4.86
CA LEU A 115 4.32 11.30 5.80
C LEU A 115 5.81 11.63 6.07
N LEU A 116 6.59 11.86 5.02
CA LEU A 116 8.00 12.21 5.12
C LEU A 116 8.21 13.54 5.85
N GLU A 117 7.38 14.55 5.56
CA GLU A 117 7.38 15.85 6.24
C GLU A 117 7.07 15.71 7.73
N ALA A 118 6.10 14.87 8.10
CA ALA A 118 5.79 14.57 9.49
C ALA A 118 6.95 13.84 10.20
N LEU A 119 7.69 13.01 9.47
CA LEU A 119 8.80 12.22 10.00
C LEU A 119 10.07 13.02 10.24
N ARG A 120 10.29 14.10 9.47
CA ARG A 120 11.43 15.03 9.69
C ARG A 120 11.46 15.67 11.09
N LYS A 121 10.35 15.62 11.82
CA LYS A 121 10.25 16.13 13.19
C LYS A 121 10.89 15.19 14.22
N PHE A 122 11.22 13.96 13.83
CA PHE A 122 11.84 12.97 14.71
C PHE A 122 13.32 12.85 14.40
N GLU A 123 14.17 13.11 15.41
CA GLU A 123 15.64 13.05 15.26
C GLU A 123 16.18 11.61 15.18
N ASN A 124 15.37 10.63 15.58
CA ASN A 124 15.74 9.22 15.59
C ASN A 124 15.41 8.48 14.29
N VAL A 125 15.08 9.21 13.21
CA VAL A 125 14.78 8.66 11.88
C VAL A 125 15.75 9.20 10.84
N GLU A 126 16.49 8.31 10.21
CA GLU A 126 17.38 8.58 9.09
C GLU A 126 16.72 8.10 7.79
N TYR A 127 16.77 8.93 6.74
CA TYR A 127 16.31 8.57 5.39
C TYR A 127 17.49 8.49 4.43
N VAL A 128 17.61 7.35 3.74
CA VAL A 128 18.65 7.11 2.73
C VAL A 128 17.97 6.83 1.39
N TYR A 129 18.25 7.67 0.40
CA TYR A 129 17.75 7.52 -0.96
C TYR A 129 18.85 7.05 -1.90
N GLY A 130 18.48 6.36 -2.98
CA GLY A 130 19.40 5.92 -4.03
C GLY A 130 20.21 4.67 -3.67
N ASP A 131 19.85 4.02 -2.57
CA ASP A 131 20.51 2.80 -2.11
C ASP A 131 19.46 1.75 -1.74
N PHE A 132 19.86 0.49 -1.68
CA PHE A 132 18.97 -0.62 -1.35
C PHE A 132 19.78 -1.77 -0.76
N VAL A 133 19.07 -2.70 -0.12
CA VAL A 133 19.71 -3.85 0.49
C VAL A 133 20.12 -4.87 -0.57
N LYS A 134 21.39 -5.28 -0.52
CA LYS A 134 21.97 -6.31 -1.38
C LYS A 134 21.89 -7.69 -0.70
N THR A 135 22.21 -7.76 0.58
CA THR A 135 22.16 -9.01 1.36
C THR A 135 21.62 -8.76 2.77
N VAL A 136 20.99 -9.79 3.33
CA VAL A 136 20.47 -9.83 4.70
C VAL A 136 20.89 -11.16 5.30
N GLU A 137 21.59 -11.13 6.43
CA GLU A 137 22.00 -12.33 7.15
C GLU A 137 21.53 -12.25 8.61
N GLN A 138 20.65 -13.17 9.01
CA GLN A 138 20.21 -13.27 10.39
C GLN A 138 21.29 -13.98 11.24
N LYS A 139 21.66 -13.38 12.37
CA LYS A 139 22.56 -13.93 13.40
C LYS A 139 21.82 -14.03 14.73
N GLU A 140 22.43 -14.68 15.72
CA GLU A 140 21.82 -14.91 17.05
C GLU A 140 21.47 -13.60 17.78
N GLY A 141 22.22 -12.52 17.53
CA GLY A 141 22.05 -11.22 18.20
C GLY A 141 21.55 -10.07 17.32
N GLY A 142 21.19 -10.32 16.06
CA GLY A 142 20.79 -9.26 15.13
C GLY A 142 20.77 -9.69 13.68
N VAL A 143 20.71 -8.71 12.78
CA VAL A 143 20.63 -8.89 11.33
C VAL A 143 21.72 -8.04 10.67
N ASP A 144 22.69 -8.71 10.07
CA ASP A 144 23.73 -8.06 9.28
C ASP A 144 23.21 -7.75 7.89
N VAL A 145 23.43 -6.52 7.43
CA VAL A 145 22.91 -6.02 6.15
C VAL A 145 24.04 -5.39 5.36
N THR A 146 24.23 -5.87 4.12
CA THR A 146 25.08 -5.19 3.15
C THR A 146 24.22 -4.40 2.18
N PHE A 147 24.53 -3.12 2.04
CA PHE A 147 23.85 -2.22 1.11
C PHE A 147 24.49 -2.27 -0.28
N ASN A 148 23.76 -1.85 -1.30
CA ASN A 148 24.24 -1.83 -2.67
C ASN A 148 25.41 -0.86 -2.85
N GLY A 149 25.44 0.25 -2.09
CA GLY A 149 26.58 1.17 -2.02
C GLY A 149 27.86 0.56 -1.43
N GLY A 150 27.80 -0.67 -0.89
CA GLY A 150 28.95 -1.40 -0.33
C GLY A 150 29.16 -1.20 1.16
N SER A 151 28.42 -0.29 1.80
CA SER A 151 28.42 -0.18 3.27
C SER A 151 27.73 -1.38 3.92
N GLU A 152 28.13 -1.69 5.14
CA GLU A 152 27.56 -2.74 5.97
C GLU A 152 27.09 -2.16 7.30
N ASP A 153 26.01 -2.72 7.84
CA ASP A 153 25.47 -2.30 9.13
C ASP A 153 24.65 -3.43 9.78
N THR A 154 24.61 -3.48 11.11
CA THR A 154 23.84 -4.47 11.87
C THR A 154 22.62 -3.82 12.51
N PHE A 155 21.47 -4.50 12.44
CA PHE A 155 20.18 -4.05 12.98
C PHE A 155 19.55 -5.12 13.87
N ASP A 156 18.77 -4.69 14.86
CA ASP A 156 17.98 -5.61 15.68
C ASP A 156 16.75 -6.12 14.91
N LEU A 157 16.23 -5.30 13.99
CA LEU A 157 15.05 -5.60 13.19
C LEU A 157 15.18 -5.05 11.78
N VAL A 158 14.86 -5.87 10.77
CA VAL A 158 14.73 -5.46 9.36
C VAL A 158 13.29 -5.70 8.92
N VAL A 159 12.65 -4.69 8.33
CA VAL A 159 11.24 -4.76 7.88
C VAL A 159 11.14 -4.47 6.38
N GLY A 160 10.62 -5.44 5.63
CA GLY A 160 10.27 -5.30 4.21
C GLY A 160 9.04 -4.42 4.03
N ALA A 161 9.19 -3.29 3.34
CA ALA A 161 8.12 -2.35 3.00
C ALA A 161 8.26 -1.80 1.55
N ASP A 162 8.94 -2.56 0.68
CA ASP A 162 9.35 -2.19 -0.68
C ASP A 162 8.29 -2.54 -1.74
N GLY A 163 7.10 -2.95 -1.29
CA GLY A 163 5.89 -3.09 -2.10
C GLY A 163 5.66 -4.50 -2.64
N ALA A 164 4.63 -4.64 -3.49
CA ALA A 164 4.16 -5.93 -4.00
C ALA A 164 5.16 -6.71 -4.87
N THR A 165 6.31 -6.12 -5.21
CA THR A 165 7.41 -6.80 -5.91
C THR A 165 8.64 -6.93 -5.00
N SER A 166 8.44 -7.03 -3.69
CA SER A 166 9.53 -7.15 -2.73
C SER A 166 10.43 -8.31 -3.11
N LYS A 167 11.68 -7.98 -3.44
CA LYS A 167 12.69 -9.01 -3.74
C LYS A 167 13.08 -9.77 -2.49
N ILE A 168 12.90 -9.14 -1.34
CA ILE A 168 13.37 -9.63 -0.05
C ILE A 168 12.39 -10.65 0.50
N ASP A 169 11.08 -10.37 0.46
CA ASP A 169 10.07 -11.36 0.84
C ASP A 169 10.19 -12.64 -0.02
N GLY A 170 10.31 -12.46 -1.34
CA GLY A 170 10.47 -13.58 -2.27
C GLY A 170 11.76 -14.37 -2.03
N ALA A 171 12.91 -13.69 -1.90
CA ALA A 171 14.19 -14.34 -1.68
C ALA A 171 14.29 -15.02 -0.31
N TYR A 172 13.75 -14.42 0.75
CA TYR A 172 13.79 -14.97 2.10
C TYR A 172 12.94 -16.23 2.22
N ILE A 173 11.71 -16.22 1.69
CA ILE A 173 10.85 -17.40 1.68
C ILE A 173 11.49 -18.51 0.84
N LEU A 174 12.03 -18.17 -0.34
CA LEU A 174 12.71 -19.13 -1.20
C LEU A 174 13.94 -19.75 -0.50
N ALA A 175 14.80 -18.92 0.10
CA ALA A 175 15.96 -19.38 0.85
C ALA A 175 15.55 -20.28 2.03
N GLY A 176 14.47 -19.93 2.73
CA GLY A 176 13.91 -20.74 3.82
C GLY A 176 13.34 -22.08 3.35
N GLU A 177 12.80 -22.19 2.13
CA GLU A 177 12.33 -23.47 1.59
C GLU A 177 13.46 -24.33 1.02
N VAL A 178 14.47 -23.69 0.42
CA VAL A 178 15.69 -24.35 -0.06
C VAL A 178 16.54 -24.85 1.11
N SER A 179 16.63 -24.12 2.23
CA SER A 179 17.42 -24.56 3.40
C SER A 179 16.91 -25.85 4.05
N LYS A 180 15.67 -26.24 3.76
CA LYS A 180 15.04 -27.47 4.28
C LYS A 180 15.38 -28.73 3.47
N ILE A 181 16.07 -28.61 2.34
CA ILE A 181 16.37 -29.76 1.47
C ILE A 181 17.69 -30.43 1.84
N GLN A 182 17.75 -31.76 1.68
CA GLN A 182 18.96 -32.55 1.95
C GLN A 182 19.69 -32.97 0.66
N SER A 183 19.02 -32.92 -0.49
CA SER A 183 19.57 -33.31 -1.79
C SER A 183 19.04 -32.40 -2.90
N SER A 184 19.83 -32.22 -3.97
CA SER A 184 19.44 -31.46 -5.16
C SER A 184 18.19 -32.01 -5.86
N HIS A 185 17.82 -33.28 -5.64
CA HIS A 185 16.58 -33.87 -6.15
C HIS A 185 15.32 -33.28 -5.51
N ASP A 186 15.42 -32.63 -4.35
CA ASP A 186 14.30 -32.03 -3.63
C ASP A 186 14.04 -30.57 -4.00
N ILE A 187 14.88 -29.96 -4.86
CA ILE A 187 14.73 -28.57 -5.33
C ILE A 187 13.32 -28.32 -5.91
N PRO A 188 12.76 -29.18 -6.80
CA PRO A 188 11.41 -28.95 -7.32
C PRO A 188 10.34 -28.88 -6.22
N LYS A 189 10.46 -29.70 -5.17
CA LYS A 189 9.54 -29.68 -4.02
C LYS A 189 9.70 -28.40 -3.19
N ALA A 190 10.92 -27.91 -3.00
CA ALA A 190 11.16 -26.64 -2.33
C ALA A 190 10.56 -25.45 -3.08
N LEU A 191 10.70 -25.43 -4.42
CA LEU A 191 10.07 -24.40 -5.26
C LEU A 191 8.54 -24.46 -5.19
N GLN A 192 7.96 -25.67 -5.17
CA GLN A 192 6.53 -25.84 -4.98
C GLN A 192 6.06 -25.28 -3.63
N ARG A 193 6.77 -25.57 -2.53
CA ARG A 193 6.44 -25.01 -1.21
C ARG A 193 6.58 -23.49 -1.17
N TYR A 194 7.61 -22.94 -1.81
CA TYR A 194 7.76 -21.50 -1.99
C TYR A 194 6.51 -20.91 -2.67
N GLU A 195 6.07 -21.51 -3.79
CA GLU A 195 4.84 -21.07 -4.46
C GLU A 195 3.61 -21.21 -3.57
N GLU A 196 3.47 -22.30 -2.81
CA GLU A 196 2.33 -22.50 -1.89
C GLU A 196 2.29 -21.45 -0.77
N VAL A 197 3.45 -20.99 -0.27
CA VAL A 197 3.55 -19.93 0.74
C VAL A 197 3.33 -18.56 0.12
N PHE A 198 3.88 -18.31 -1.07
CA PHE A 198 3.85 -17.00 -1.73
C PHE A 198 2.51 -16.73 -2.44
N ARG A 199 1.88 -17.74 -3.04
CA ARG A 199 0.67 -17.61 -3.86
C ARG A 199 -0.55 -17.05 -3.10
N PRO A 200 -0.81 -17.40 -1.83
CA PRO A 200 -1.87 -16.76 -1.05
C PRO A 200 -1.69 -15.25 -0.86
N VAL A 201 -0.43 -14.78 -0.73
CA VAL A 201 -0.09 -13.35 -0.60
C VAL A 201 -0.59 -12.57 -1.81
N TYR A 202 -0.52 -13.15 -3.01
CA TYR A 202 -1.00 -12.51 -4.26
C TYR A 202 -2.45 -12.86 -4.61
N LYS A 203 -2.93 -14.07 -4.33
CA LYS A 203 -4.31 -14.49 -4.68
C LYS A 203 -5.38 -13.70 -3.91
N LYS A 204 -5.08 -13.17 -2.73
CA LYS A 204 -6.02 -12.30 -2.00
C LYS A 204 -6.33 -10.98 -2.72
N MET A 205 -5.59 -10.59 -3.76
CA MET A 205 -5.82 -9.35 -4.53
C MET A 205 -6.65 -9.53 -5.82
N GLY A 206 -7.24 -10.70 -6.07
CA GLY A 206 -7.81 -10.99 -7.40
C GLY A 206 -9.07 -11.85 -7.46
N ASN A 207 -9.86 -11.96 -6.39
CA ASN A 207 -11.12 -12.70 -6.48
C ASN A 207 -12.27 -11.79 -6.92
N LEU A 208 -12.19 -11.34 -8.17
CA LEU A 208 -13.39 -10.90 -8.88
C LEU A 208 -14.16 -12.14 -9.33
N PRO A 209 -15.50 -12.17 -9.20
CA PRO A 209 -16.31 -13.26 -9.71
C PRO A 209 -15.98 -13.56 -11.17
N TRP A 210 -15.99 -14.83 -11.55
CA TRP A 210 -15.78 -15.22 -12.95
C TRP A 210 -16.77 -14.49 -13.86
N GLY A 211 -16.27 -13.80 -14.89
CA GLY A 211 -17.07 -12.97 -15.79
C GLY A 211 -17.35 -11.55 -15.31
N PHE A 212 -16.86 -11.14 -14.14
CA PHE A 212 -17.11 -9.81 -13.58
C PHE A 212 -16.73 -8.69 -14.57
N HIS A 213 -15.57 -8.79 -15.22
CA HIS A 213 -15.15 -7.78 -16.20
C HIS A 213 -16.11 -7.68 -17.39
N GLN A 214 -16.61 -8.81 -17.89
CA GLN A 214 -17.56 -8.86 -19.01
C GLN A 214 -18.95 -8.34 -18.61
N ILE A 215 -19.37 -8.57 -17.36
CA ILE A 215 -20.66 -8.09 -16.82
C ILE A 215 -20.59 -6.60 -16.50
N ALA A 216 -19.52 -6.12 -15.87
CA ALA A 216 -19.31 -4.72 -15.53
C ALA A 216 -18.98 -3.87 -16.77
N MET A 217 -18.28 -4.44 -17.75
CA MET A 217 -17.87 -3.80 -19.01
C MET A 217 -18.38 -4.57 -20.24
N PRO A 218 -19.71 -4.63 -20.46
CA PRO A 218 -20.29 -5.34 -21.58
C PRO A 218 -19.93 -4.65 -22.91
N GLN A 219 -19.52 -5.44 -23.90
CA GLN A 219 -19.14 -4.96 -25.23
C GLN A 219 -20.33 -4.89 -26.21
N THR A 220 -21.49 -5.47 -25.85
CA THR A 220 -22.68 -5.50 -26.71
C THR A 220 -23.63 -4.35 -26.40
N ARG A 221 -24.33 -3.84 -27.43
CA ARG A 221 -25.33 -2.74 -27.27
C ARG A 221 -26.45 -3.10 -26.30
N TRP A 222 -26.90 -4.35 -26.32
CA TRP A 222 -27.91 -4.84 -25.38
C TRP A 222 -27.36 -4.91 -23.96
N GLY A 223 -26.15 -5.45 -23.77
CA GLY A 223 -25.51 -5.54 -22.45
C GLY A 223 -25.23 -4.16 -21.84
N MET A 224 -24.77 -3.19 -22.65
CA MET A 224 -24.64 -1.80 -22.21
C MET A 224 -25.97 -1.22 -21.75
N ARG A 225 -27.07 -1.43 -22.49
CA ARG A 225 -28.41 -0.96 -22.06
C ARG A 225 -28.87 -1.56 -20.74
N VAL A 226 -28.69 -2.88 -20.55
CA VAL A 226 -29.04 -3.55 -19.29
C VAL A 226 -28.22 -2.99 -18.14
N ARG A 227 -26.90 -2.92 -18.28
CA ARG A 227 -25.99 -2.35 -17.28
C ARG A 227 -26.37 -0.90 -16.93
N ASP A 228 -26.53 -0.07 -17.94
CA ASP A 228 -26.86 1.35 -17.76
C ASP A 228 -28.22 1.52 -17.07
N SER A 229 -29.19 0.64 -17.33
CA SER A 229 -30.50 0.65 -16.66
C SER A 229 -30.39 0.27 -15.18
N ILE A 230 -29.57 -0.74 -14.86
CA ILE A 230 -29.30 -1.15 -13.47
C ILE A 230 -28.58 -0.03 -12.70
N ILE A 231 -27.53 0.55 -13.29
CA ILE A 231 -26.78 1.65 -12.66
C ILE A 231 -27.68 2.87 -12.47
N TRP A 232 -28.48 3.23 -13.49
CA TRP A 232 -29.46 4.31 -13.37
C TRP A 232 -30.43 4.06 -12.22
N PHE A 233 -30.98 2.84 -12.12
CA PHE A 233 -31.91 2.48 -11.06
C PHE A 233 -31.25 2.57 -9.68
N VAL A 234 -30.06 2.00 -9.50
CA VAL A 234 -29.29 2.04 -8.24
C VAL A 234 -28.91 3.48 -7.84
N GLY A 235 -28.53 4.30 -8.82
CA GLY A 235 -28.22 5.72 -8.62
C GLY A 235 -29.47 6.53 -8.23
N LYS A 236 -30.60 6.30 -8.89
CA LYS A 236 -31.87 6.99 -8.63
C LYS A 236 -32.52 6.60 -7.31
N THR A 237 -32.53 5.31 -6.99
CA THR A 237 -33.14 4.77 -5.77
C THR A 237 -32.26 4.94 -4.55
N LYS A 238 -31.00 5.33 -4.73
CA LYS A 238 -29.99 5.44 -3.67
C LYS A 238 -29.79 4.16 -2.85
N ILE A 239 -30.15 3.00 -3.40
CA ILE A 239 -30.07 1.70 -2.72
C ILE A 239 -28.62 1.33 -2.35
N HIS A 240 -27.64 1.91 -3.04
CA HIS A 240 -26.21 1.81 -2.68
C HIS A 240 -25.91 2.29 -1.26
N ARG A 241 -26.69 3.21 -0.69
CA ARG A 241 -26.55 3.69 0.70
C ARG A 241 -26.96 2.66 1.74
N LEU A 242 -27.68 1.60 1.36
CA LEU A 242 -28.00 0.48 2.24
C LEU A 242 -26.91 -0.60 2.20
N LEU A 243 -26.08 -0.59 1.16
CA LEU A 243 -24.98 -1.55 0.94
C LEU A 243 -23.63 -0.98 1.38
N SER A 244 -23.57 0.25 1.90
CA SER A 244 -22.33 0.99 2.21
C SER A 244 -21.64 0.58 3.52
N ASN A 245 -22.03 -0.54 4.13
CA ASN A 245 -21.24 -1.17 5.19
C ASN A 245 -20.41 -2.33 4.59
N ASP A 246 -19.09 -2.10 4.54
CA ASP A 246 -17.98 -3.02 4.29
C ASP A 246 -17.51 -3.36 2.85
N GLN A 247 -16.24 -2.98 2.64
CA GLN A 247 -15.14 -3.74 2.00
C GLN A 247 -15.32 -4.35 0.61
N GLY A 248 -14.90 -3.60 -0.42
CA GLY A 248 -14.58 -4.16 -1.74
C GLY A 248 -14.60 -3.12 -2.86
N GLY A 249 -13.56 -2.28 -2.95
CA GLY A 249 -13.45 -1.28 -4.01
C GLY A 249 -13.02 -1.89 -5.34
N LEU A 250 -13.74 -1.60 -6.41
CA LEU A 250 -13.50 -2.10 -7.75
C LEU A 250 -13.08 -0.94 -8.67
N ILE A 251 -11.91 -1.06 -9.31
CA ILE A 251 -11.39 -0.01 -10.19
C ILE A 251 -12.10 -0.10 -11.55
N MET A 252 -12.97 0.87 -11.82
CA MET A 252 -13.60 1.08 -13.13
C MET A 252 -13.21 2.48 -13.63
N SER A 253 -12.97 2.62 -14.93
CA SER A 253 -12.58 3.89 -15.55
C SER A 253 -13.79 4.86 -15.58
N TYR A 254 -13.63 6.04 -14.99
CA TYR A 254 -14.65 7.10 -14.92
C TYR A 254 -14.09 8.46 -15.36
N ARG A 255 -14.98 9.36 -15.79
CA ARG A 255 -14.61 10.74 -16.11
C ARG A 255 -14.81 11.60 -14.85
N CYS A 256 -13.72 12.22 -14.38
CA CYS A 256 -13.78 13.17 -13.27
C CYS A 256 -14.65 14.39 -13.65
N ILE A 257 -15.52 14.81 -12.74
CA ILE A 257 -16.21 16.09 -12.84
C ILE A 257 -15.28 17.13 -12.20
N ASN A 258 -14.49 17.82 -13.01
CA ASN A 258 -13.79 19.01 -12.56
C ASN A 258 -14.75 20.21 -12.65
N GLY A 259 -14.75 21.03 -11.59
CA GLY A 259 -15.46 22.31 -11.57
C GLY A 259 -14.74 23.37 -12.37
#